data_AF-A0A136KS57-F1
#
_entry.id   AF-A0A136KS57-F1
#
_cell.length_a   1.000
_cell.length_b   1.000
_cell.length_c   1.000
_cell.angle_alpha   90.00
_cell.angle_beta   90.00
_cell.angle_gamma   90.00
#
_symmetry.space_group_name_H-M   'P 1'
#
loop_
_entity.id
_entity.type
_entity.pdbx_description
1 polymer ?
#
loop_
_entity_poly.entity_id
_entity_poly.type
_entity_poly.pdbx_seq_one_letter_code
_entity_poly.pdbx_strand_id
1 'polypeptide(L)'
;MPDFLKKIENDQAFIFNILAVCIIVGFSWVMSYYKVKDYYLYSEDLVNIGKIINTLTPADATVVTDRNGDTTLLYLAHRKGMPGVSDTLENLKDRGMQYFYTDKPEVAVEVKKTFDLIFENNHVFIFKL
;
A
#
# COMPACT_ATOMS: atom_id res chain seq x y z
N MET A 1 30.32 34.35 -46.72
CA MET A 1 29.07 34.52 -45.92
C MET A 1 29.40 35.46 -44.78
N PRO A 2 28.72 36.61 -44.63
CA PRO A 2 29.11 37.63 -43.66
C PRO A 2 28.98 37.11 -42.22
N ASP A 3 30.00 37.36 -41.38
CA ASP A 3 30.12 36.85 -40.00
C ASP A 3 28.92 37.18 -39.10
N PHE A 4 28.19 38.25 -39.42
CA PHE A 4 26.96 38.64 -38.74
C PHE A 4 25.84 37.60 -38.86
N LEU A 5 25.68 36.94 -40.01
CA LEU A 5 24.64 35.93 -40.22
C LEU A 5 24.93 34.64 -39.43
N LYS A 6 26.21 34.25 -39.32
CA LYS A 6 26.63 33.09 -38.52
C LYS A 6 26.36 33.30 -37.03
N LYS A 7 26.53 34.53 -36.52
CA LYS A 7 26.25 34.85 -35.11
C LYS A 7 24.78 34.70 -34.78
N ILE A 8 23.89 35.23 -35.64
CA ILE A 8 22.44 35.10 -35.48
C ILE A 8 22.01 33.63 -35.49
N GLU A 9 22.53 32.82 -36.42
CA GLU A 9 22.24 31.39 -36.50
C GLU A 9 22.66 30.65 -35.22
N ASN A 10 23.82 30.98 -34.68
CA ASN A 10 24.33 30.37 -33.45
C ASN A 10 23.51 30.78 -32.20
N ASP A 11 23.08 32.05 -32.13
CA ASP A 11 22.22 32.54 -31.05
C ASP A 11 20.82 31.89 -31.11
N GLN A 12 20.27 31.67 -32.31
CA GLN A 12 19.01 30.94 -32.51
C GLN A 12 19.14 29.46 -32.09
N ALA A 13 20.23 28.79 -32.47
CA ALA A 13 20.50 27.42 -32.05
C ALA A 13 20.66 27.29 -30.53
N PHE A 14 21.29 28.27 -29.87
CA PHE A 14 21.43 28.31 -28.42
C PHE A 14 20.09 28.45 -27.71
N ILE A 15 19.22 29.37 -28.17
CA ILE A 15 17.86 29.54 -27.64
C ILE A 15 17.03 28.27 -27.84
N PHE A 16 17.12 27.64 -29.01
CA PHE A 16 16.43 26.38 -29.30
C PHE A 16 16.87 25.26 -28.35
N ASN A 17 18.18 25.12 -28.10
CA ASN A 17 18.71 24.11 -27.19
C ASN A 17 18.24 24.35 -25.74
N ILE A 18 18.21 25.60 -25.27
CA ILE A 18 17.67 25.93 -23.94
C ILE A 18 16.19 25.54 -23.86
N LEU A 19 15.39 25.91 -24.86
CA LEU A 19 13.97 25.53 -24.92
C LEU A 19 13.77 24.02 -24.90
N ALA A 20 14.56 23.27 -25.68
CA ALA A 20 14.51 21.81 -25.71
C ALA A 20 14.83 21.21 -24.34
N VAL A 21 15.88 21.70 -23.66
CA VAL A 21 16.24 21.25 -22.30
C VAL A 21 15.12 21.58 -21.31
N CYS A 22 14.57 22.78 -21.34
CA CYS A 22 13.45 23.17 -20.48
C CYS A 22 12.22 22.27 -20.69
N ILE A 23 11.89 21.94 -21.94
CA ILE A 23 10.78 21.05 -22.27
C ILE A 23 11.04 19.64 -21.72
N ILE A 24 12.24 19.09 -21.92
CA ILE A 24 12.59 17.75 -21.44
C ILE A 24 12.52 17.68 -19.90
N VAL A 25 13.09 18.67 -19.21
CA VAL A 25 13.08 18.73 -17.74
C VAL A 25 11.65 18.91 -17.23
N GLY A 26 10.87 19.82 -17.83
CA GLY A 26 9.47 20.05 -17.48
C GLY A 26 8.62 18.78 -17.68
N PHE A 27 8.79 18.10 -18.80
CA PHE A 27 8.10 16.84 -19.09
C PHE A 27 8.50 15.73 -18.09
N SER A 28 9.79 15.62 -17.76
CA SER A 28 10.27 14.67 -16.75
C SER A 28 9.63 14.91 -15.39
N TRP A 29 9.52 16.17 -14.96
CA TRP A 29 8.84 16.55 -13.72
C TRP A 29 7.35 16.19 -13.72
N VAL A 30 6.63 16.50 -14.80
CA VAL A 30 5.21 16.17 -14.94
C VAL A 30 5.03 14.66 -14.85
N MET A 31 5.79 13.87 -15.61
CA MET A 31 5.70 12.41 -15.58
C MET A 31 6.03 11.83 -14.21
N SER A 32 7.05 12.38 -13.53
CA SER A 32 7.39 11.98 -12.16
C SER A 32 6.25 12.28 -11.18
N TYR A 33 5.64 13.47 -11.25
CA TYR A 33 4.50 13.83 -10.41
C TYR A 33 3.30 12.89 -10.65
N TYR A 34 2.97 12.62 -11.91
CA TYR A 34 1.88 11.71 -12.26
C TYR A 34 2.12 10.28 -11.76
N LYS A 35 3.37 9.82 -11.74
CA LYS A 35 3.70 8.49 -11.22
C LYS A 35 3.67 8.44 -9.69
N VAL A 36 4.15 9.49 -9.05
CA VAL A 36 4.34 9.52 -7.59
C VAL A 36 3.04 9.76 -6.83
N LYS A 37 2.13 10.59 -7.37
CA LYS A 37 0.86 10.92 -6.70
C LYS A 37 0.01 9.67 -6.39
N ASP A 38 0.07 8.66 -7.25
CA ASP A 38 -0.76 7.46 -7.13
C ASP A 38 -0.33 6.60 -5.93
N TYR A 39 0.93 6.70 -5.47
CA TYR A 39 1.38 6.03 -4.23
C TYR A 39 0.80 6.63 -2.95
N TYR A 40 0.26 7.85 -3.01
CA TYR A 40 -0.38 8.51 -1.86
C TYR A 40 -1.89 8.32 -1.82
N LEU A 41 -2.47 7.65 -2.83
CA LEU A 41 -3.89 7.28 -2.81
C LEU A 41 -4.07 6.12 -1.83
N TYR A 42 -4.82 6.40 -0.77
CA TYR A 42 -5.22 5.39 0.19
C TYR A 42 -6.50 4.69 -0.29
N SER A 43 -6.58 3.36 -0.23
CA SER A 43 -7.81 2.67 -0.62
C SER A 43 -8.90 2.83 0.44
N GLU A 44 -10.08 3.32 0.05
CA GLU A 44 -11.24 3.39 0.95
C GLU A 44 -11.58 2.02 1.55
N ASP A 45 -11.38 0.96 0.77
CA ASP A 45 -11.55 -0.43 1.22
C ASP A 45 -10.69 -0.73 2.44
N LEU A 46 -9.43 -0.33 2.45
CA LEU A 46 -8.53 -0.62 3.56
C LEU A 46 -8.94 0.14 4.83
N VAL A 47 -9.45 1.36 4.70
CA VAL A 47 -10.08 2.12 5.81
C VAL A 47 -11.30 1.38 6.35
N ASN A 48 -12.16 0.87 5.48
CA ASN A 48 -13.35 0.14 5.88
C ASN A 48 -13.01 -1.19 6.56
N ILE A 49 -12.02 -1.92 6.06
CA ILE A 49 -11.51 -3.15 6.69
C ILE A 49 -10.95 -2.84 8.08
N GLY A 50 -10.18 -1.76 8.22
CA GLY A 50 -9.69 -1.30 9.52
C GLY A 50 -10.83 -1.05 10.51
N LYS A 51 -11.91 -0.37 10.07
CA LYS A 51 -13.11 -0.16 10.89
C LYS A 51 -13.83 -1.46 11.27
N ILE A 52 -13.92 -2.42 10.35
CA ILE A 52 -14.52 -3.74 10.61
C ILE A 52 -13.73 -4.46 11.70
N ILE A 53 -12.40 -4.56 11.57
CA ILE A 53 -11.54 -5.18 12.59
C ILE A 53 -11.69 -4.45 13.93
N ASN A 54 -11.68 -3.11 13.91
CA ASN A 54 -11.84 -2.30 15.13
C ASN A 54 -13.18 -2.51 15.84
N THR A 55 -14.23 -2.83 15.08
CA THR A 55 -15.59 -3.03 15.62
C THR A 55 -15.79 -4.45 16.14
N LEU A 56 -15.22 -5.44 15.46
CA LEU A 56 -15.47 -6.86 15.73
C LEU A 56 -14.50 -7.49 16.74
N THR A 57 -13.38 -6.83 17.01
CA THR A 57 -12.37 -7.31 17.97
C THR A 57 -12.32 -6.41 19.21
N PRO A 58 -12.01 -6.94 20.41
CA PRO A 58 -11.75 -6.12 21.60
C PRO A 58 -10.64 -5.09 21.39
N ALA A 59 -10.68 -3.96 22.10
CA ALA A 59 -9.73 -2.85 21.91
C ALA A 59 -8.28 -3.20 22.29
N ASP A 60 -8.09 -4.15 23.21
CA ASP A 60 -6.80 -4.67 23.65
C ASP A 60 -6.34 -5.90 22.86
N ALA A 61 -7.14 -6.35 21.88
CA ALA A 61 -6.83 -7.55 21.12
C ALA A 61 -5.61 -7.39 20.23
N THR A 62 -4.86 -8.49 20.11
CA THR A 62 -3.71 -8.59 19.20
C THR A 62 -4.10 -9.31 17.92
N VAL A 63 -3.85 -8.65 16.79
CA VAL A 63 -4.28 -9.11 15.45
C VAL A 63 -3.06 -9.44 14.59
N VAL A 64 -3.09 -10.60 13.93
CA VAL A 64 -2.16 -10.95 12.84
C VAL A 64 -2.85 -10.64 11.52
N THR A 65 -2.14 -10.02 10.57
CA THR A 65 -2.59 -9.84 9.20
C THR A 65 -1.68 -10.60 8.23
N ASP A 66 -2.17 -10.90 7.03
CA ASP A 66 -1.38 -11.48 5.93
C ASP A 66 -1.00 -10.40 4.89
N ARG A 67 -0.35 -9.33 5.38
CA ARG A 67 0.03 -8.15 4.56
C ARG A 67 1.54 -8.00 4.39
N ASN A 68 2.32 -9.07 4.60
CA ASN A 68 3.76 -9.15 4.33
C ASN A 68 4.60 -7.98 4.90
N GLY A 69 4.27 -7.48 6.08
CA GLY A 69 5.01 -6.40 6.75
C GLY A 69 4.33 -5.04 6.69
N ASP A 70 3.26 -4.86 5.91
CA ASP A 70 2.50 -3.61 5.87
C ASP A 70 1.64 -3.44 7.15
N THR A 71 2.07 -2.51 7.99
CA THR A 71 1.43 -2.17 9.28
C THR A 71 0.19 -1.31 9.15
N THR A 72 -0.12 -0.82 7.96
CA THR A 72 -1.11 0.25 7.78
C THR A 72 -2.51 -0.20 8.18
N LEU A 73 -2.86 -1.46 7.92
CA LEU A 73 -4.13 -2.01 8.37
C LEU A 73 -4.25 -2.09 9.91
N LEU A 74 -3.18 -2.51 10.59
CA LEU A 74 -3.16 -2.55 12.05
C LEU A 74 -3.30 -1.15 12.66
N TYR A 75 -2.65 -0.16 12.04
CA TYR A 75 -2.78 1.24 12.41
C TYR A 75 -4.23 1.72 12.28
N LEU A 76 -4.86 1.51 11.12
CA LEU A 76 -6.27 1.89 10.91
C LEU A 76 -7.24 1.15 11.83
N ALA A 77 -6.97 -0.12 12.12
CA ALA A 77 -7.79 -0.93 13.01
C ALA A 77 -7.61 -0.55 14.49
N HIS A 78 -6.64 0.31 14.82
CA HIS A 78 -6.24 0.60 16.19
C HIS A 78 -5.93 -0.69 16.98
N ARG A 79 -5.16 -1.60 16.37
CA ARG A 79 -4.77 -2.88 16.98
C ARG A 79 -3.27 -3.07 16.99
N LYS A 80 -2.78 -3.70 18.06
CA LYS A 80 -1.40 -4.20 18.11
C LYS A 80 -1.34 -5.56 17.42
N GLY A 81 -0.14 -5.97 17.00
CA GLY A 81 0.09 -7.33 16.52
C GLY A 81 1.10 -7.40 15.40
N MET A 82 0.88 -8.30 14.46
CA MET A 82 1.87 -8.66 13.45
C MET A 82 1.33 -8.42 12.04
N PRO A 83 1.99 -7.58 11.22
CA PRO A 83 1.55 -7.26 9.85
C PRO A 83 1.87 -8.37 8.83
N GLY A 84 2.14 -9.59 9.30
CA GLY A 84 2.55 -10.73 8.50
C GLY A 84 2.56 -11.99 9.34
N VAL A 85 2.28 -13.12 8.70
CA VAL A 85 2.33 -14.45 9.31
C VAL A 85 3.78 -14.94 9.27
N SER A 86 4.48 -14.89 10.41
CA SER A 86 5.89 -15.30 10.51
C SER A 86 6.08 -16.78 10.86
N ASP A 87 5.01 -17.45 11.29
CA ASP A 87 4.97 -18.82 11.83
C ASP A 87 3.56 -19.38 11.63
N THR A 88 3.30 -20.62 12.01
CA THR A 88 1.95 -21.20 11.96
C THR A 88 0.98 -20.41 12.86
N LEU A 89 -0.28 -20.32 12.47
CA LEU A 89 -1.30 -19.63 13.26
C LEU A 89 -1.49 -20.25 14.66
N GLU A 90 -1.26 -21.56 14.79
CA GLU A 90 -1.25 -22.28 16.07
C GLU A 90 -0.12 -21.78 16.98
N ASN A 91 1.12 -21.68 16.48
CA ASN A 91 2.23 -21.13 17.24
C ASN A 91 2.01 -19.65 17.60
N LEU A 92 1.39 -18.88 16.70
CA LEU A 92 1.06 -17.48 16.96
C LEU A 92 -0.02 -17.34 18.04
N LYS A 93 -1.04 -18.21 18.04
CA LYS A 93 -2.03 -18.32 19.12
C LYS A 93 -1.36 -18.59 20.45
N ASP A 94 -0.47 -19.59 20.51
CA ASP A 94 0.24 -19.97 21.73
C ASP A 94 1.13 -18.84 22.27
N ARG A 95 1.59 -17.94 21.38
CA ARG A 95 2.33 -16.73 21.71
C ARG A 95 1.45 -15.54 22.10
N GLY A 96 0.13 -15.73 22.18
CA GLY A 96 -0.84 -14.74 22.64
C GLY A 96 -1.53 -13.94 21.54
N MET A 97 -1.34 -14.28 20.26
CA MET A 97 -2.14 -13.67 19.19
C MET A 97 -3.59 -14.16 19.27
N GLN A 98 -4.56 -13.26 19.07
CA GLN A 98 -5.97 -13.55 19.37
C GLN A 98 -6.85 -13.60 18.13
N TYR A 99 -6.47 -12.86 17.08
CA TYR A 99 -7.24 -12.80 15.84
C TYR A 99 -6.32 -12.84 14.64
N PHE A 100 -6.82 -13.41 13.55
CA PHE A 100 -6.17 -13.42 12.26
C PHE A 100 -7.09 -12.81 11.21
N TYR A 101 -6.55 -11.94 10.37
CA TYR A 101 -7.23 -11.34 9.23
C TYR A 101 -6.53 -11.73 7.92
N THR A 102 -7.35 -12.05 6.91
CA THR A 102 -6.91 -12.19 5.52
C THR A 102 -7.98 -11.68 4.55
N ASP A 103 -7.54 -11.18 3.39
CA ASP A 103 -8.38 -10.88 2.22
C ASP A 103 -8.30 -11.98 1.13
N LYS A 104 -7.54 -13.05 1.38
CA LYS A 104 -7.29 -14.16 0.45
C LYS A 104 -8.25 -15.32 0.71
N PRO A 105 -9.19 -15.63 -0.20
CA PRO A 105 -10.15 -16.72 -0.02
C PRO A 105 -9.48 -18.08 0.16
N GLU A 106 -8.39 -18.35 -0.55
CA GLU A 106 -7.63 -19.59 -0.45
C GLU A 106 -7.08 -19.83 0.95
N VAL A 107 -6.54 -18.77 1.59
CA VAL A 107 -6.06 -18.82 2.97
C VAL A 107 -7.25 -18.99 3.92
N ALA A 108 -8.34 -18.28 3.70
CA ALA A 108 -9.53 -18.37 4.52
C ALA A 108 -10.12 -19.79 4.56
N VAL A 109 -10.16 -20.49 3.41
CA VAL A 109 -10.65 -21.87 3.31
C VAL A 109 -9.80 -22.83 4.15
N GLU A 110 -8.48 -22.63 4.19
CA GLU A 110 -7.59 -23.47 5.01
C GLU A 110 -7.76 -23.17 6.50
N VAL A 111 -7.77 -21.89 6.87
CA VAL A 111 -7.85 -21.45 8.28
C VAL A 111 -9.19 -21.82 8.91
N LYS A 112 -10.28 -21.77 8.15
CA LYS A 112 -11.64 -22.15 8.60
C LYS A 112 -11.76 -23.62 9.03
N LYS A 113 -10.79 -24.48 8.67
CA LYS A 113 -10.73 -25.87 9.13
C LYS A 113 -10.26 -26.01 10.57
N THR A 114 -9.51 -25.03 11.07
CA THR A 114 -8.80 -25.11 12.35
C THR A 114 -9.28 -24.04 13.35
N PHE A 115 -9.71 -22.88 12.85
CA PHE A 115 -10.06 -21.71 13.66
C PHE A 115 -11.47 -21.22 13.41
N ASP A 116 -12.05 -20.58 14.44
CA ASP A 116 -13.41 -20.07 14.38
C ASP A 116 -13.49 -18.80 13.54
N LEU A 117 -14.26 -18.86 12.45
CA LEU A 117 -14.59 -17.70 11.65
C LEU A 117 -15.59 -16.80 12.40
N ILE A 118 -15.22 -15.56 12.69
CA ILE A 118 -16.11 -14.59 13.34
C ILE A 118 -16.79 -13.65 12.35
N PHE A 119 -16.20 -13.47 11.17
CA PHE A 119 -16.74 -12.59 10.14
C PHE A 119 -16.21 -12.96 8.75
N GLU A 120 -17.11 -12.94 7.76
CA GLU A 120 -16.81 -13.19 6.36
C GLU A 120 -17.63 -12.24 5.47
N ASN A 121 -16.95 -11.62 4.50
CA ASN A 121 -17.52 -10.92 3.35
C ASN A 121 -16.60 -11.16 2.13
N ASN A 122 -16.97 -10.70 0.94
CA ASN A 122 -16.28 -10.94 -0.34
C ASN A 122 -14.75 -10.79 -0.30
N HIS A 123 -14.21 -9.90 0.55
CA HIS A 123 -12.77 -9.62 0.67
C HIS A 123 -12.27 -9.51 2.12
N VAL A 124 -13.04 -9.99 3.10
CA VAL A 124 -12.70 -9.83 4.52
C VAL A 124 -13.03 -11.10 5.26
N PHE A 125 -11.99 -11.76 5.78
CA PHE A 125 -12.13 -12.93 6.64
C PHE A 125 -11.41 -12.66 7.94
N ILE A 126 -12.13 -12.78 9.06
CA ILE A 126 -11.57 -12.62 10.40
C ILE A 126 -11.82 -13.89 11.19
N PHE A 127 -10.75 -14.43 11.75
CA PHE A 127 -10.75 -15.64 12.55
C PHE A 127 -10.32 -15.32 13.98
N LYS A 128 -10.90 -16.04 14.93
CA LYS A 128 -10.42 -16.07 16.31
C LYS A 128 -9.39 -17.19 16.43
N LEU A 129 -8.20 -16.84 16.91
CA LEU A 129 -7.11 -17.77 17.14
C LEU A 129 -7.32 -18.53 18.45
#